data_AF-A0A0V1BSM8-F1
#
_entry.id   AF-A0A0V1BSM8-F1
#
_cell.length_a   1.000
_cell.length_b   1.000
_cell.length_c   1.000
_cell.angle_alpha   90.00
_cell.angle_beta   90.00
_cell.angle_gamma   90.00
#
_symmetry.space_group_name_H-M   'P 1'
#
loop_
_entity.id
_entity.type
_entity.pdbx_description
1 polymer ?
#
loop_
_entity_poly.entity_id
_entity_poly.type
_entity_poly.pdbx_seq_one_letter_code
_entity_poly.pdbx_strand_id
1 'polypeptide(L)'
;MQMLKYLNTETSEKLKKDLYNYTFDNLRKLFLQGMKSKENGHHEPFNVPNYKFFQKLETNAEFERYQQRLAKFGLKDPWLKNYAYLFDKKAFTTWKKMKCTVFSGFWVGLAYAAVAIKIKLLTNESMITLRRILSIINTPKEKKNCFPKRHYSIFTIAGYGKANTCRSDLILRRTNFPSTARPSVIEFSGKLKKKASVAQLGETELMSSSEDDNDIPDDDVCLLRTDLFGTVTGTNAACGQFYLQDCKWDLTVAINRYFDQPDNARLPPWIRRMVSQDKDTVKTMHFSILSWNLDGLDNRNIVSRVNAACDEILELEPSVLLLQEVVPENFEVLKRRLGEKYQVLENNDRYYYHTSIFIHRTNLECTEHHVVDFARTSMNRNMFIALIEFDGDVQLCLVNSHLESGRKESRIRKSQLEEIWSLMAASPDDVTVFFGGDTNLGFGELKTVPANVTDLFQDCGSPVDACLTWDPATNANLNIPKRCRQRFDRIFVKASKPARFKPIEFSLVGKKLIRSSLCHPSDHYGIYCKMEKIENIEPVDNNEEK
;
A
#
# COMPACT_ATOMS: atom_id res chain seq x y z
N MET A 1 -19.23 3.38 37.33
CA MET A 1 -17.78 3.21 37.05
C MET A 1 -17.15 4.59 37.01
N GLN A 2 -16.39 5.00 38.03
CA GLN A 2 -16.01 6.41 38.22
C GLN A 2 -14.48 6.63 38.27
N MET A 3 -13.71 5.75 37.61
CA MET A 3 -12.25 5.69 37.73
C MET A 3 -11.50 5.73 36.38
N LEU A 4 -12.07 6.41 35.38
CA LEU A 4 -11.48 6.56 34.02
C LEU A 4 -11.48 8.02 33.49
N LYS A 5 -11.73 9.03 34.36
CA LYS A 5 -11.68 10.46 33.98
C LYS A 5 -10.43 11.22 34.46
N TYR A 6 -9.43 10.53 34.98
CA TYR A 6 -8.16 11.10 35.45
C TYR A 6 -6.96 10.20 35.08
N LEU A 7 -6.80 9.93 33.78
CA LEU A 7 -5.52 9.47 33.22
C LEU A 7 -4.97 10.57 32.32
N ASN A 8 -3.73 10.97 32.53
CA ASN A 8 -3.10 12.07 31.81
C ASN A 8 -2.92 11.69 30.34
N THR A 9 -2.99 12.65 29.41
CA THR A 9 -2.85 12.39 27.97
C THR A 9 -1.51 11.71 27.62
N GLU A 10 -0.42 12.12 28.26
CA GLU A 10 0.88 11.44 28.18
C GLU A 10 0.84 9.96 28.60
N THR A 11 0.00 9.61 29.58
CA THR A 11 -0.12 8.23 30.09
C THR A 11 -0.88 7.34 29.10
N SER A 12 -1.87 7.90 28.38
CA SER A 12 -2.53 7.25 27.23
C SER A 12 -1.52 6.95 26.13
N GLU A 13 -0.79 7.98 25.66
CA GLU A 13 0.13 7.80 24.53
C GLU A 13 1.31 6.88 24.88
N LYS A 14 1.79 6.93 26.13
CA LYS A 14 2.78 5.96 26.60
C LYS A 14 2.23 4.53 26.61
N LEU A 15 1.01 4.31 27.10
CA LEU A 15 0.39 2.98 27.07
C LEU A 15 0.15 2.46 25.65
N LYS A 16 -0.32 3.31 24.71
CA LYS A 16 -0.41 2.95 23.29
C LYS A 16 0.96 2.57 22.72
N LYS A 17 1.98 3.38 22.97
CA LYS A 17 3.34 3.17 22.46
C LYS A 17 3.98 1.91 23.03
N ASP A 18 3.80 1.64 24.33
CA ASP A 18 4.30 0.43 24.98
C ASP A 18 3.55 -0.83 24.48
N LEU A 19 2.24 -0.74 24.22
CA LEU A 19 1.44 -1.85 23.64
C LEU A 19 1.79 -2.11 22.15
N TYR A 20 2.01 -1.05 21.38
CA TYR A 20 2.47 -1.11 19.98
C TYR A 20 3.86 -1.75 19.91
N ASN A 21 4.82 -1.25 20.70
CA ASN A 21 6.17 -1.82 20.83
C ASN A 21 6.11 -3.31 21.23
N TYR A 22 5.29 -3.69 22.21
CA TYR A 22 5.12 -5.08 22.62
C TYR A 22 4.60 -5.97 21.48
N THR A 23 3.65 -5.47 20.70
CA THR A 23 3.08 -6.19 19.55
C THR A 23 4.10 -6.32 18.41
N PHE A 24 4.83 -5.25 18.10
CA PHE A 24 5.85 -5.23 17.06
C PHE A 24 7.07 -6.09 17.41
N ASP A 25 7.51 -6.08 18.66
CA ASP A 25 8.64 -6.88 19.12
C ASP A 25 8.28 -8.39 19.15
N ASN A 26 7.00 -8.74 19.30
CA ASN A 26 6.49 -10.10 19.13
C ASN A 26 6.39 -10.50 17.65
N LEU A 27 5.95 -9.62 16.75
CA LEU A 27 6.03 -9.83 15.28
C LEU A 27 7.48 -10.05 14.83
N ARG A 28 8.42 -9.24 15.32
CA ARG A 28 9.86 -9.37 15.06
C ARG A 28 10.43 -10.70 15.57
N LYS A 29 10.03 -11.15 16.76
CA LYS A 29 10.42 -12.47 17.30
C LYS A 29 9.88 -13.60 16.43
N LEU A 30 8.59 -13.57 16.08
CA LEU A 30 7.95 -14.57 15.20
C LEU A 30 8.61 -14.62 13.82
N PHE A 31 8.92 -13.48 13.21
CA PHE A 31 9.62 -13.38 11.93
C PHE A 31 11.02 -14.04 11.99
N LEU A 32 11.85 -13.65 12.98
CA LEU A 32 13.19 -14.20 13.16
C LEU A 32 13.19 -15.70 13.51
N GLN A 33 12.20 -16.15 14.27
CA GLN A 33 12.01 -17.57 14.63
C GLN A 33 11.52 -18.39 13.42
N GLY A 34 10.66 -17.80 12.58
CA GLY A 34 10.25 -18.37 11.29
C GLY A 34 11.41 -18.54 10.32
N MET A 35 12.30 -17.55 10.17
CA MET A 35 13.47 -17.67 9.30
C MET A 35 14.42 -18.80 9.74
N LYS A 36 14.74 -18.88 11.04
CA LYS A 36 15.60 -19.94 11.60
C LYS A 36 15.06 -21.36 11.41
N SER A 37 13.76 -21.53 11.24
CA SER A 37 13.14 -22.85 11.04
C SER A 37 13.46 -23.50 9.67
N LYS A 38 13.99 -22.75 8.70
CA LYS A 38 14.25 -23.24 7.33
C LYS A 38 15.74 -23.46 6.99
N GLU A 39 16.66 -23.23 7.93
CA GLU A 39 18.10 -23.44 7.72
C GLU A 39 18.52 -24.92 7.88
N ASN A 40 18.03 -25.79 7.01
CA ASN A 40 18.49 -27.18 6.89
C ASN A 40 18.39 -27.68 5.44
N GLY A 41 19.46 -27.48 4.64
CA GLY A 41 19.49 -27.96 3.26
C GLY A 41 20.68 -27.51 2.41
N HIS A 42 21.79 -28.27 2.49
CA HIS A 42 22.88 -28.32 1.51
C HIS A 42 23.66 -27.01 1.20
N HIS A 43 24.74 -26.78 1.96
CA HIS A 43 25.87 -26.00 1.47
C HIS A 43 26.97 -26.94 0.95
N GLU A 44 27.40 -26.76 -0.30
CA GLU A 44 28.78 -27.08 -0.69
C GLU A 44 29.62 -25.79 -0.56
N PRO A 45 30.88 -25.86 -0.07
CA PRO A 45 31.70 -24.68 0.15
C PRO A 45 32.18 -24.07 -1.17
N PHE A 46 31.99 -22.76 -1.34
CA PHE A 46 32.43 -22.01 -2.52
C PHE A 46 33.97 -21.99 -2.61
N ASN A 47 34.53 -22.64 -3.63
CA ASN A 47 35.96 -22.83 -3.77
C ASN A 47 36.60 -21.74 -4.64
N VAL A 48 37.35 -20.81 -4.03
CA VAL A 48 37.93 -19.64 -4.71
C VAL A 48 39.07 -20.06 -5.65
N PRO A 49 39.04 -19.69 -6.96
CA PRO A 49 40.10 -20.07 -7.90
C PRO A 49 41.47 -19.52 -7.51
N ASN A 50 42.50 -20.37 -7.57
CA ASN A 50 43.87 -19.99 -7.21
C ASN A 50 44.43 -18.92 -8.17
N TYR A 51 44.94 -17.80 -7.63
CA TYR A 51 45.47 -16.66 -8.38
C TYR A 51 46.53 -17.03 -9.44
N LYS A 52 47.25 -18.15 -9.27
CA LYS A 52 48.24 -18.65 -10.25
C LYS A 52 47.64 -18.99 -11.63
N PHE A 53 46.32 -19.17 -11.75
CA PHE A 53 45.65 -19.31 -13.07
C PHE A 53 45.67 -18.04 -13.93
N PHE A 54 46.04 -16.88 -13.37
CA PHE A 54 45.87 -15.57 -13.99
C PHE A 54 47.20 -14.87 -14.38
N GLN A 55 48.30 -15.62 -14.55
CA GLN A 55 49.65 -15.10 -14.80
C GLN A 55 49.85 -14.24 -16.07
N LYS A 56 48.84 -14.10 -16.96
CA LYS A 56 48.93 -13.31 -18.21
C LYS A 56 48.24 -11.95 -18.19
N LEU A 57 47.94 -11.39 -17.02
CA LEU A 57 47.28 -10.08 -16.88
C LEU A 57 48.21 -8.86 -16.93
N GLU A 58 49.53 -9.06 -16.91
CA GLU A 58 50.55 -8.00 -17.03
C GLU A 58 50.67 -7.43 -18.47
N THR A 59 49.73 -7.77 -19.36
CA THR A 59 49.55 -7.18 -20.70
C THR A 59 48.11 -6.69 -20.93
N ASN A 60 47.34 -6.42 -19.87
CA ASN A 60 45.96 -5.93 -19.97
C ASN A 60 45.88 -4.42 -19.69
N ALA A 61 45.57 -3.63 -20.71
CA ALA A 61 45.48 -2.17 -20.61
C ALA A 61 44.44 -1.65 -19.60
N GLU A 62 43.38 -2.40 -19.27
CA GLU A 62 42.45 -2.01 -18.19
C GLU A 62 43.07 -2.21 -16.80
N PHE A 63 43.87 -3.27 -16.63
CA PHE A 63 44.59 -3.57 -15.39
C PHE A 63 45.73 -2.56 -15.14
N GLU A 64 46.51 -2.23 -16.18
CA GLU A 64 47.54 -1.19 -16.13
C GLU A 64 46.95 0.18 -15.78
N ARG A 65 45.85 0.58 -16.43
CA ARG A 65 45.13 1.84 -16.12
C ARG A 65 44.65 1.89 -14.68
N TYR A 66 44.23 0.77 -14.10
CA TYR A 66 43.84 0.71 -12.69
C TYR A 66 45.05 0.87 -11.75
N GLN A 67 46.17 0.21 -12.04
CA GLN A 67 47.42 0.41 -11.30
C GLN A 67 47.93 1.87 -11.39
N GLN A 68 47.89 2.48 -12.57
CA GLN A 68 48.25 3.88 -12.77
C GLN A 68 47.32 4.84 -12.02
N ARG A 69 46.02 4.52 -11.90
CA ARG A 69 45.08 5.29 -11.06
C ARG A 69 45.42 5.20 -9.59
N LEU A 70 45.69 4.01 -9.05
CA LEU A 70 46.10 3.86 -7.64
C LEU A 70 47.40 4.62 -7.35
N ALA A 71 48.40 4.48 -8.22
CA ALA A 71 49.68 5.18 -8.10
C ALA A 71 49.54 6.72 -8.09
N LYS A 72 48.59 7.29 -8.86
CA LYS A 72 48.29 8.74 -8.82
C LYS A 72 47.77 9.22 -7.47
N PHE A 73 47.21 8.35 -6.64
CA PHE A 73 46.78 8.65 -5.26
C PHE A 73 47.80 8.18 -4.21
N GLY A 74 49.02 7.79 -4.61
CA GLY A 74 50.03 7.23 -3.71
C GLY A 74 49.71 5.84 -3.16
N LEU A 75 48.63 5.21 -3.62
CA LEU A 75 48.12 3.93 -3.13
C LEU A 75 48.70 2.76 -3.93
N LYS A 76 48.95 1.64 -3.25
CA LYS A 76 49.41 0.39 -3.86
C LYS A 76 48.70 -0.79 -3.19
N ASP A 77 47.78 -1.43 -3.93
CA ASP A 77 47.07 -2.61 -3.47
C ASP A 77 47.94 -3.88 -3.64
N PRO A 78 48.32 -4.60 -2.55
CA PRO A 78 49.04 -5.87 -2.64
C PRO A 78 48.17 -7.01 -3.20
N TRP A 79 46.85 -6.92 -3.05
CA TRP A 79 45.89 -7.98 -3.31
C TRP A 79 45.25 -7.90 -4.71
N LEU A 80 45.62 -6.91 -5.53
CA LEU A 80 45.06 -6.68 -6.86
C LEU A 80 45.12 -7.90 -7.79
N LYS A 81 46.11 -8.79 -7.59
CA LYS A 81 46.22 -10.06 -8.34
C LYS A 81 45.13 -11.09 -7.99
N ASN A 82 44.39 -10.93 -6.89
CA ASN A 82 43.21 -11.74 -6.57
C ASN A 82 41.98 -11.31 -7.38
N TYR A 83 41.86 -10.02 -7.71
CA TYR A 83 40.76 -9.46 -8.52
C TYR A 83 40.99 -9.60 -10.03
N ALA A 84 42.08 -10.27 -10.43
CA ALA A 84 42.45 -10.64 -11.79
C ALA A 84 41.27 -11.11 -12.68
N TYR A 85 40.36 -11.91 -12.13
CA TYR A 85 39.23 -12.48 -12.86
C TYR A 85 38.20 -11.44 -13.35
N LEU A 86 38.14 -10.25 -12.74
CA LEU A 86 37.27 -9.15 -13.19
C LEU A 86 37.77 -8.54 -14.52
N PHE A 87 39.07 -8.63 -14.78
CA PHE A 87 39.74 -8.07 -15.96
C PHE A 87 40.00 -9.13 -17.05
N ASP A 88 39.95 -10.42 -16.71
CA ASP A 88 40.13 -11.54 -17.63
C ASP A 88 38.89 -11.76 -18.54
N LYS A 89 38.70 -10.85 -19.50
CA LYS A 89 37.71 -10.96 -20.58
C LYS A 89 38.08 -12.07 -21.57
N LYS A 90 38.07 -13.33 -21.11
CA LYS A 90 38.17 -14.55 -21.94
C LYS A 90 37.02 -14.60 -22.94
N ALA A 91 37.27 -14.02 -24.11
CA ALA A 91 36.36 -14.04 -25.25
C ALA A 91 36.13 -15.49 -25.70
N PHE A 92 35.04 -16.10 -25.21
CA PHE A 92 34.56 -17.39 -25.72
C PHE A 92 34.35 -17.27 -27.23
N THR A 93 35.22 -17.92 -28.00
CA THR A 93 35.14 -17.95 -29.46
C THR A 93 33.77 -18.45 -29.91
N THR A 94 33.28 -17.94 -31.04
CA THR A 94 31.92 -18.20 -31.53
C THR A 94 31.60 -19.69 -31.59
N TRP A 95 32.59 -20.53 -31.94
CA TRP A 95 32.47 -21.98 -31.93
C TRP A 95 32.25 -22.58 -30.54
N LYS A 96 32.92 -22.10 -29.48
CA LYS A 96 32.66 -22.54 -28.11
C LYS A 96 31.27 -22.10 -27.63
N LYS A 97 30.84 -20.87 -27.94
CA LYS A 97 29.47 -20.42 -27.65
C LYS A 97 28.44 -21.32 -28.33
N MET A 98 28.61 -21.57 -29.64
CA MET A 98 27.73 -22.45 -30.41
C MET A 98 27.71 -23.88 -29.87
N LYS A 99 28.87 -24.48 -29.55
CA LYS A 99 28.95 -25.84 -29.01
C LYS A 99 28.26 -25.97 -27.65
N CYS A 100 28.35 -24.96 -26.79
CA CYS A 100 27.55 -24.92 -25.57
C CYS A 100 26.05 -24.84 -25.90
N THR A 101 25.60 -23.86 -26.68
CA THR A 101 24.16 -23.64 -26.95
C THR A 101 23.49 -24.79 -27.71
N VAL A 102 24.19 -25.45 -28.64
CA VAL A 102 23.62 -26.53 -29.48
C VAL A 102 23.62 -27.89 -28.77
N PHE A 103 24.60 -28.17 -27.89
CA PHE A 103 24.73 -29.49 -27.25
C PHE A 103 24.41 -29.52 -25.74
N SER A 104 24.22 -28.37 -25.08
CA SER A 104 23.66 -28.36 -23.72
C SER A 104 22.22 -28.86 -23.76
N GLY A 105 22.00 -30.09 -23.27
CA GLY A 105 20.70 -30.78 -23.33
C GLY A 105 20.62 -31.91 -24.37
N PHE A 106 21.61 -32.09 -25.26
CA PHE A 106 21.61 -33.22 -26.21
C PHE A 106 21.55 -34.59 -25.49
N TRP A 107 22.37 -34.76 -24.45
CA TRP A 107 22.35 -35.95 -23.60
C TRP A 107 21.06 -36.12 -22.79
N VAL A 108 20.41 -35.01 -22.41
CA VAL A 108 19.11 -35.02 -21.73
C VAL A 108 18.00 -35.43 -22.69
N GLY A 109 18.04 -34.95 -23.94
CA GLY A 109 17.15 -35.38 -25.02
C GLY A 109 17.31 -36.87 -25.35
N LEU A 110 18.54 -37.38 -25.38
CA LEU A 110 18.82 -38.82 -25.51
C LEU A 110 18.24 -39.64 -24.35
N ALA A 111 18.36 -39.16 -23.11
CA ALA A 111 17.75 -39.82 -21.96
C ALA A 111 16.21 -39.85 -22.06
N TYR A 112 15.57 -38.74 -22.41
CA TYR A 112 14.12 -38.69 -22.64
C TYR A 112 13.68 -39.59 -23.81
N ALA A 113 14.45 -39.66 -24.91
CA ALA A 113 14.18 -40.55 -26.03
C ALA A 113 14.28 -42.03 -25.62
N ALA A 114 15.31 -42.41 -24.86
CA ALA A 114 15.48 -43.77 -24.34
C ALA A 114 14.33 -44.15 -23.38
N VAL A 115 13.91 -43.23 -22.49
CA VAL A 115 12.75 -43.42 -21.61
C VAL A 115 11.46 -43.57 -22.42
N ALA A 116 11.23 -42.72 -23.43
CA ALA A 116 10.05 -42.80 -24.29
C ALA A 116 9.99 -44.11 -25.09
N ILE A 117 11.13 -44.59 -25.62
CA ILE A 117 11.24 -45.90 -26.28
C ILE A 117 10.94 -47.02 -25.29
N LYS A 118 11.51 -46.97 -24.07
CA LYS A 118 11.28 -47.99 -23.03
C LYS A 118 9.82 -48.03 -22.56
N ILE A 119 9.16 -46.88 -22.41
CA ILE A 119 7.73 -46.78 -22.14
C ILE A 119 6.93 -47.40 -23.30
N LYS A 120 7.27 -47.08 -24.55
CA LYS A 120 6.57 -47.59 -25.74
C LYS A 120 6.70 -49.12 -25.91
N LEU A 121 7.82 -49.68 -25.48
CA LEU A 121 8.02 -51.14 -25.38
C LEU A 121 7.18 -51.75 -24.24
N LEU A 122 7.18 -51.13 -23.05
CA LEU A 122 6.37 -51.57 -21.91
C LEU A 122 4.85 -51.52 -22.21
N THR A 123 4.36 -50.56 -23.00
CA THR A 123 2.97 -50.53 -23.46
C THR A 123 2.64 -51.65 -24.45
N ASN A 124 3.62 -52.15 -25.23
CA ASN A 124 3.40 -53.33 -26.07
C ASN A 124 3.36 -54.62 -25.22
N GLU A 125 4.28 -54.80 -24.28
CA GLU A 125 4.29 -55.95 -23.33
C GLU A 125 2.96 -56.10 -22.57
N SER A 126 2.45 -54.99 -22.03
CA SER A 126 1.18 -54.96 -21.30
C SER A 126 -0.03 -55.18 -22.22
N MET A 127 -0.02 -54.69 -23.47
CA MET A 127 -1.05 -54.99 -24.47
C MET A 127 -1.03 -56.47 -24.93
N ILE A 128 0.14 -57.10 -25.04
CA ILE A 128 0.27 -58.53 -25.31
C ILE A 128 -0.29 -59.35 -24.15
N THR A 129 -0.01 -58.93 -22.91
CA THR A 129 -0.52 -59.57 -21.69
C THR A 129 -2.05 -59.47 -21.58
N LEU A 130 -2.62 -58.28 -21.84
CA LEU A 130 -4.08 -58.08 -21.90
C LEU A 130 -4.75 -58.93 -22.98
N ARG A 131 -4.13 -59.06 -24.17
CA ARG A 131 -4.65 -59.94 -25.24
C ARG A 131 -4.65 -61.42 -24.84
N ARG A 132 -3.62 -61.89 -24.11
CA ARG A 132 -3.60 -63.27 -23.56
C ARG A 132 -4.72 -63.49 -22.54
N ILE A 133 -4.94 -62.55 -21.62
CA ILE A 133 -6.04 -62.65 -20.64
C ILE A 133 -7.41 -62.69 -21.33
N LEU A 134 -7.64 -61.81 -22.32
CA LEU A 134 -8.88 -61.80 -23.11
C LEU A 134 -9.11 -63.08 -23.93
N SER A 135 -8.03 -63.76 -24.38
CA SER A 135 -8.16 -65.06 -25.06
C SER A 135 -8.51 -66.23 -24.12
N ILE A 136 -8.28 -66.10 -22.81
CA ILE A 136 -8.66 -67.11 -21.81
C ILE A 136 -10.13 -66.94 -21.40
N ILE A 137 -10.63 -65.70 -21.33
CA ILE A 137 -12.02 -65.39 -20.97
C ILE A 137 -13.00 -65.79 -22.09
N ASN A 138 -12.61 -65.68 -23.36
CA ASN A 138 -13.46 -66.00 -24.50
C ASN A 138 -13.33 -67.47 -24.97
N THR A 139 -13.70 -68.43 -24.12
CA THR A 139 -13.96 -69.82 -24.53
C THR A 139 -15.47 -70.07 -24.64
N PRO A 140 -16.01 -70.45 -25.81
CA PRO A 140 -17.45 -70.54 -26.02
C PRO A 140 -18.06 -71.84 -25.44
N LYS A 141 -19.17 -71.72 -24.71
CA LYS A 141 -20.14 -72.81 -24.50
C LYS A 141 -21.31 -72.67 -25.47
N GLU A 142 -21.99 -73.79 -25.72
CA GLU A 142 -22.75 -73.98 -26.95
C GLU A 142 -24.16 -73.36 -27.01
N LYS A 143 -24.51 -72.99 -28.25
CA LYS A 143 -25.84 -72.92 -28.87
C LYS A 143 -27.05 -73.36 -28.03
N LYS A 144 -28.10 -72.54 -28.10
CA LYS A 144 -29.38 -72.94 -28.72
C LYS A 144 -30.14 -71.72 -29.26
N ASN A 145 -31.00 -71.95 -30.26
CA ASN A 145 -31.64 -70.91 -31.06
C ASN A 145 -32.91 -70.36 -30.39
N CYS A 146 -33.26 -69.09 -30.63
CA CYS A 146 -34.46 -68.75 -31.40
C CYS A 146 -34.51 -67.28 -31.85
N PHE A 147 -35.10 -67.07 -33.03
CA PHE A 147 -35.47 -65.79 -33.67
C PHE A 147 -36.99 -65.50 -33.41
N PRO A 148 -37.65 -64.42 -33.91
CA PRO A 148 -37.15 -63.20 -34.60
C PRO A 148 -37.83 -61.84 -34.22
N LYS A 149 -37.21 -60.72 -34.66
CA LYS A 149 -37.84 -59.40 -35.03
C LYS A 149 -38.44 -58.57 -33.87
N ARG A 150 -38.55 -57.24 -33.91
CA ARG A 150 -38.68 -56.25 -35.02
C ARG A 150 -37.93 -54.92 -34.71
N HIS A 151 -37.84 -54.00 -35.69
CA HIS A 151 -37.16 -52.68 -35.60
C HIS A 151 -38.10 -51.50 -35.30
N TYR A 152 -37.50 -50.31 -35.09
CA TYR A 152 -37.92 -48.89 -35.30
C TYR A 152 -37.61 -48.04 -34.03
N SER A 153 -36.88 -46.89 -34.01
CA SER A 153 -36.56 -45.81 -34.98
C SER A 153 -37.73 -44.82 -35.20
N ILE A 154 -37.63 -43.48 -35.05
CA ILE A 154 -36.60 -42.56 -34.49
C ILE A 154 -37.23 -41.13 -34.29
N PHE A 155 -36.50 -40.18 -33.67
CA PHE A 155 -36.74 -38.71 -33.58
C PHE A 155 -37.98 -38.13 -32.82
N THR A 156 -37.72 -37.01 -32.11
CA THR A 156 -38.67 -35.95 -31.72
C THR A 156 -37.92 -34.60 -31.67
N ILE A 157 -38.60 -33.46 -31.90
CA ILE A 157 -38.02 -32.11 -31.94
C ILE A 157 -38.82 -31.13 -31.05
N ALA A 158 -38.12 -30.31 -30.26
CA ALA A 158 -38.47 -29.01 -29.63
C ALA A 158 -39.76 -28.84 -28.77
N GLY A 159 -39.70 -27.93 -27.78
CA GLY A 159 -40.87 -27.45 -27.02
C GLY A 159 -40.54 -26.49 -25.86
N TYR A 160 -41.08 -25.26 -25.89
CA TYR A 160 -40.93 -24.20 -24.88
C TYR A 160 -41.85 -24.37 -23.64
N GLY A 161 -41.58 -23.68 -22.52
CA GLY A 161 -42.66 -22.91 -21.85
C GLY A 161 -42.69 -22.67 -20.32
N LYS A 162 -42.25 -21.47 -19.88
CA LYS A 162 -42.81 -20.61 -18.79
C LYS A 162 -42.83 -21.11 -17.31
N ALA A 163 -43.27 -20.21 -16.41
CA ALA A 163 -43.16 -20.24 -14.93
C ALA A 163 -44.43 -19.65 -14.25
N ASN A 164 -44.53 -19.67 -12.90
CA ASN A 164 -45.50 -18.88 -12.09
C ASN A 164 -45.17 -18.83 -10.56
N THR A 165 -45.95 -18.09 -9.76
CA THR A 165 -45.65 -17.63 -8.36
C THR A 165 -46.87 -17.62 -7.39
N CYS A 166 -46.64 -17.64 -6.06
CA CYS A 166 -47.45 -17.16 -4.88
C CYS A 166 -46.89 -17.78 -3.54
N ARG A 167 -46.97 -17.26 -2.28
CA ARG A 167 -47.97 -16.53 -1.43
C ARG A 167 -49.10 -17.42 -0.83
N SER A 168 -49.52 -17.38 0.46
CA SER A 168 -49.14 -16.67 1.73
C SER A 168 -49.58 -17.51 2.99
N ASP A 169 -49.87 -17.09 4.26
CA ASP A 169 -49.87 -15.82 5.06
C ASP A 169 -49.94 -16.04 6.63
N LEU A 170 -49.79 -14.95 7.43
CA LEU A 170 -50.25 -14.58 8.81
C LEU A 170 -50.38 -15.53 10.05
N ILE A 171 -50.13 -14.99 11.28
CA ILE A 171 -50.99 -15.08 12.52
C ILE A 171 -50.55 -14.13 13.67
N LEU A 172 -51.45 -13.82 14.63
CA LEU A 172 -51.37 -12.76 15.69
C LEU A 172 -51.27 -13.27 17.15
N ARG A 173 -50.86 -12.41 18.11
CA ARG A 173 -51.34 -12.38 19.52
C ARG A 173 -51.12 -11.01 20.23
N ARG A 174 -51.77 -10.79 21.39
CA ARG A 174 -51.88 -9.54 22.18
C ARG A 174 -51.61 -9.77 23.68
N THR A 175 -51.21 -8.71 24.41
CA THR A 175 -51.42 -8.47 25.87
C THR A 175 -51.40 -6.94 26.18
N ASN A 176 -51.71 -6.49 27.41
CA ASN A 176 -52.11 -5.10 27.75
C ASN A 176 -51.19 -4.36 28.75
N PHE A 177 -51.34 -3.01 28.79
CA PHE A 177 -51.15 -1.96 29.84
C PHE A 177 -50.77 -2.35 31.31
N PRO A 178 -50.13 -1.46 32.14
CA PRO A 178 -50.45 -0.02 32.27
C PRO A 178 -49.33 1.02 32.59
N SER A 179 -49.78 2.28 32.73
CA SER A 179 -49.10 3.55 33.09
C SER A 179 -48.29 3.59 34.41
N THR A 180 -47.24 4.46 34.51
CA THR A 180 -47.15 5.56 35.52
C THR A 180 -45.86 6.44 35.49
N ALA A 181 -45.99 7.66 36.04
CA ALA A 181 -44.97 8.52 36.73
C ALA A 181 -43.89 9.34 35.97
N ARG A 182 -43.75 10.62 36.39
CA ARG A 182 -42.54 11.47 36.29
C ARG A 182 -41.77 11.42 37.62
N PRO A 183 -40.44 11.66 37.62
CA PRO A 183 -39.86 12.77 38.40
C PRO A 183 -38.62 13.41 37.72
N SER A 184 -37.97 14.47 38.19
CA SER A 184 -38.40 15.69 38.93
C SER A 184 -37.24 16.71 38.88
N VAL A 185 -37.52 18.00 39.04
CA VAL A 185 -36.49 19.05 39.13
C VAL A 185 -35.55 18.80 40.32
N ILE A 186 -34.25 19.07 40.15
CA ILE A 186 -33.28 19.21 41.25
C ILE A 186 -32.69 20.63 41.18
N GLU A 187 -33.04 21.45 42.16
CA GLU A 187 -32.55 22.82 42.33
C GLU A 187 -31.57 22.84 43.50
N PHE A 188 -30.41 23.48 43.36
CA PHE A 188 -29.42 23.62 44.45
C PHE A 188 -28.89 25.06 44.55
N SER A 189 -29.59 25.91 45.29
CA SER A 189 -29.08 27.21 45.70
C SER A 189 -28.16 27.06 46.93
N GLY A 190 -26.87 27.35 46.76
CA GLY A 190 -25.79 26.90 47.67
C GLY A 190 -24.82 27.99 48.18
N LYS A 191 -25.37 29.11 48.67
CA LYS A 191 -24.69 30.27 49.29
C LYS A 191 -23.22 30.08 49.76
N LEU A 192 -22.35 31.00 49.33
CA LEU A 192 -21.23 31.51 50.14
C LEU A 192 -21.14 33.04 50.00
N LYS A 193 -20.68 33.74 51.04
CA LYS A 193 -20.67 35.22 51.15
C LYS A 193 -19.40 35.71 51.86
N LYS A 194 -18.97 36.93 51.50
CA LYS A 194 -17.85 37.71 52.08
C LYS A 194 -16.46 37.12 51.76
N LYS A 195 -15.37 37.90 51.73
CA LYS A 195 -15.16 39.29 52.23
C LYS A 195 -14.15 40.04 51.32
N ALA A 196 -14.21 41.37 51.29
CA ALA A 196 -13.33 42.22 50.48
C ALA A 196 -12.15 42.82 51.28
N SER A 197 -11.15 43.33 50.57
CA SER A 197 -10.11 44.27 51.06
C SER A 197 -9.74 45.26 49.95
N VAL A 198 -9.39 46.49 50.33
CA VAL A 198 -9.32 47.68 49.44
C VAL A 198 -7.88 48.10 49.14
N ALA A 199 -7.65 48.63 47.94
CA ALA A 199 -6.61 49.62 47.62
C ALA A 199 -7.27 50.77 46.82
N GLN A 200 -6.73 52.00 46.91
CA GLN A 200 -7.38 53.24 46.46
C GLN A 200 -6.66 53.90 45.26
N LEU A 201 -7.24 55.02 44.79
CA LEU A 201 -6.82 55.98 43.73
C LEU A 201 -7.55 55.74 42.38
N GLY A 202 -8.15 56.76 41.74
CA GLY A 202 -8.33 58.17 42.12
C GLY A 202 -9.29 58.90 41.17
N GLU A 203 -9.79 60.07 41.58
CA GLU A 203 -10.88 60.84 40.94
C GLU A 203 -10.64 61.24 39.47
N THR A 204 -11.67 61.13 38.62
CA THR A 204 -12.23 62.32 37.93
C THR A 204 -13.67 62.06 37.44
N GLU A 205 -14.53 63.08 37.44
CA GLU A 205 -15.93 62.98 37.02
C GLU A 205 -16.18 63.46 35.58
N LEU A 206 -17.24 62.88 34.96
CA LEU A 206 -18.16 63.48 33.99
C LEU A 206 -17.62 64.18 32.71
N MET A 207 -18.02 63.65 31.54
CA MET A 207 -19.03 64.33 30.71
C MET A 207 -19.86 63.37 29.84
N SER A 208 -21.17 63.52 29.97
CA SER A 208 -22.31 62.91 29.26
C SER A 208 -22.19 62.65 27.73
N SER A 209 -22.95 61.67 27.21
CA SER A 209 -24.29 61.97 26.62
C SER A 209 -25.06 60.75 26.06
N SER A 210 -26.38 60.93 25.92
CA SER A 210 -27.43 60.04 25.37
C SER A 210 -27.75 58.76 26.17
N GLU A 211 -29.05 58.47 26.28
CA GLU A 211 -29.63 57.42 27.12
C GLU A 211 -30.28 56.33 26.25
N ASP A 212 -29.77 55.09 26.34
CA ASP A 212 -30.54 53.85 26.07
C ASP A 212 -29.86 52.57 26.63
N ASP A 213 -28.59 52.63 27.07
CA ASP A 213 -27.79 51.48 27.56
C ASP A 213 -28.15 50.88 28.94
N ASN A 214 -29.39 51.06 29.43
CA ASN A 214 -29.81 50.68 30.80
C ASN A 214 -29.85 49.16 31.12
N ASP A 215 -29.43 48.28 30.20
CA ASP A 215 -29.31 46.82 30.38
C ASP A 215 -27.86 46.31 30.37
N ILE A 216 -26.86 47.17 30.13
CA ILE A 216 -25.44 46.76 30.02
C ILE A 216 -24.71 47.04 31.36
N PRO A 217 -24.09 46.02 31.99
CA PRO A 217 -23.24 46.23 33.17
C PRO A 217 -21.96 47.03 32.85
N ASP A 218 -21.34 47.55 33.91
CA ASP A 218 -20.01 48.17 33.88
C ASP A 218 -18.95 47.27 33.19
N ASP A 219 -17.95 47.86 32.52
CA ASP A 219 -17.02 47.16 31.62
C ASP A 219 -16.26 46.02 32.32
N ASP A 220 -15.81 46.25 33.56
CA ASP A 220 -15.17 45.24 34.41
C ASP A 220 -16.11 44.05 34.70
N VAL A 221 -17.41 44.31 34.88
CA VAL A 221 -18.43 43.29 35.13
C VAL A 221 -18.75 42.53 33.85
N CYS A 222 -18.76 43.20 32.70
CA CYS A 222 -18.90 42.59 31.39
C CYS A 222 -17.71 41.66 31.08
N LEU A 223 -16.48 42.13 31.26
CA LEU A 223 -15.26 41.32 31.10
C LEU A 223 -15.25 40.11 32.04
N LEU A 224 -15.55 40.30 33.33
CA LEU A 224 -15.64 39.21 34.30
C LEU A 224 -16.71 38.16 33.94
N ARG A 225 -17.87 38.58 33.42
CA ARG A 225 -18.92 37.64 33.00
C ARG A 225 -18.53 36.86 31.74
N THR A 226 -17.86 37.48 30.77
CA THR A 226 -17.39 36.77 29.56
C THR A 226 -16.32 35.72 29.86
N ASP A 227 -15.37 36.02 30.76
CA ASP A 227 -14.33 35.08 31.19
C ASP A 227 -14.90 33.93 32.04
N LEU A 228 -15.83 34.23 32.96
CA LEU A 228 -16.57 33.20 33.71
C LEU A 228 -17.39 32.30 32.78
N PHE A 229 -18.07 32.86 31.76
CA PHE A 229 -18.79 32.07 30.77
C PHE A 229 -17.83 31.14 30.02
N GLY A 230 -16.70 31.67 29.51
CA GLY A 230 -15.69 30.88 28.82
C GLY A 230 -15.17 29.73 29.68
N THR A 231 -14.82 30.03 30.93
CA THR A 231 -14.33 29.06 31.92
C THR A 231 -15.34 27.95 32.23
N VAL A 232 -16.63 28.29 32.43
CA VAL A 232 -17.67 27.30 32.77
C VAL A 232 -18.12 26.46 31.57
N THR A 233 -18.10 27.04 30.35
CA THR A 233 -18.54 26.35 29.12
C THR A 233 -17.42 25.63 28.38
N GLY A 234 -16.15 25.84 28.75
CA GLY A 234 -14.98 25.36 28.01
C GLY A 234 -14.74 26.10 26.70
N THR A 235 -15.20 27.36 26.61
CA THR A 235 -15.08 28.21 25.41
C THR A 235 -14.13 29.39 25.66
N ASN A 236 -14.41 30.57 25.10
CA ASN A 236 -13.60 31.78 25.27
C ASN A 236 -14.49 33.02 25.51
N ALA A 237 -13.88 34.12 25.93
CA ALA A 237 -14.61 35.36 26.25
C ALA A 237 -15.44 35.90 25.07
N ALA A 238 -14.98 35.74 23.82
CA ALA A 238 -15.72 36.14 22.63
C ALA A 238 -17.00 35.32 22.39
N CYS A 239 -17.01 34.03 22.78
CA CYS A 239 -18.23 33.22 22.82
C CYS A 239 -19.16 33.68 23.95
N GLY A 240 -18.59 34.01 25.12
CA GLY A 240 -19.33 34.61 26.23
C GLY A 240 -20.04 35.91 25.84
N GLN A 241 -19.35 36.81 25.14
CA GLN A 241 -19.91 38.09 24.66
C GLN A 241 -21.19 37.86 23.84
N PHE A 242 -21.14 36.92 22.89
CA PHE A 242 -22.25 36.59 22.01
C PHE A 242 -23.49 36.05 22.76
N TYR A 243 -23.29 35.27 23.82
CA TYR A 243 -24.40 34.76 24.63
C TYR A 243 -24.91 35.79 25.66
N LEU A 244 -24.04 36.61 26.23
CA LEU A 244 -24.38 37.58 27.26
C LEU A 244 -25.19 38.75 26.70
N GLN A 245 -24.80 39.31 25.54
CA GLN A 245 -25.59 40.38 24.88
C GLN A 245 -27.05 39.95 24.62
N ASP A 246 -27.25 38.70 24.17
CA ASP A 246 -28.56 38.10 23.90
C ASP A 246 -29.38 37.82 25.17
N CYS A 247 -28.75 37.84 26.36
CA CYS A 247 -29.34 37.45 27.64
C CYS A 247 -29.40 38.59 28.68
N LYS A 248 -29.37 39.87 28.25
CA LYS A 248 -29.29 41.04 29.16
C LYS A 248 -28.13 40.91 30.16
N TRP A 249 -27.01 40.35 29.69
CA TRP A 249 -25.82 40.00 30.46
C TRP A 249 -26.04 39.06 31.65
N ASP A 250 -27.19 38.41 31.83
CA ASP A 250 -27.35 37.41 32.89
C ASP A 250 -26.53 36.15 32.56
N LEU A 251 -25.46 35.94 33.33
CA LEU A 251 -24.54 34.83 33.19
C LEU A 251 -25.21 33.46 33.39
N THR A 252 -26.22 33.37 34.25
CA THR A 252 -26.96 32.13 34.53
C THR A 252 -27.87 31.78 33.37
N VAL A 253 -28.60 32.78 32.85
CA VAL A 253 -29.46 32.61 31.66
C VAL A 253 -28.61 32.28 30.43
N ALA A 254 -27.46 32.94 30.26
CA ALA A 254 -26.52 32.67 29.17
C ALA A 254 -25.96 31.23 29.24
N ILE A 255 -25.51 30.78 30.41
CA ILE A 255 -24.97 29.42 30.60
C ILE A 255 -26.06 28.35 30.38
N ASN A 256 -27.26 28.54 30.92
CA ASN A 256 -28.38 27.63 30.68
C ASN A 256 -28.74 27.59 29.19
N ARG A 257 -28.91 28.75 28.53
CA ARG A 257 -29.16 28.86 27.08
C ARG A 257 -28.06 28.23 26.22
N TYR A 258 -26.82 28.16 26.71
CA TYR A 258 -25.74 27.42 26.05
C TYR A 258 -25.94 25.90 26.19
N PHE A 259 -26.15 25.38 27.40
CA PHE A 259 -26.28 23.93 27.63
C PHE A 259 -27.61 23.34 27.15
N ASP A 260 -28.72 24.08 27.25
CA ASP A 260 -30.06 23.69 26.75
C ASP A 260 -30.11 23.54 25.22
N GLN A 261 -29.14 24.11 24.50
CA GLN A 261 -28.99 23.90 23.06
C GLN A 261 -28.25 22.59 22.78
N PRO A 262 -28.68 21.80 21.77
CA PRO A 262 -27.91 20.65 21.29
C PRO A 262 -26.57 21.12 20.70
N ASP A 263 -25.55 20.26 20.70
CA ASP A 263 -24.17 20.63 20.33
C ASP A 263 -24.07 21.31 18.94
N ASN A 264 -24.94 20.91 17.99
CA ASN A 264 -25.01 21.50 16.65
C ASN A 264 -25.61 22.92 16.57
N ALA A 265 -26.19 23.42 17.67
CA ALA A 265 -26.81 24.75 17.78
C ALA A 265 -25.94 25.73 18.57
N ARG A 266 -25.08 25.24 19.47
CA ARG A 266 -24.16 26.07 20.28
C ARG A 266 -23.18 26.91 19.45
N LEU A 267 -22.98 26.58 18.18
CA LEU A 267 -22.12 27.27 17.22
C LEU A 267 -22.79 28.53 16.62
N PRO A 268 -22.14 29.71 16.61
CA PRO A 268 -22.67 30.94 16.03
C PRO A 268 -23.21 30.79 14.60
N PRO A 269 -24.25 31.55 14.17
CA PRO A 269 -24.93 31.37 12.88
C PRO A 269 -24.07 31.52 11.60
N TRP A 270 -22.81 31.95 11.71
CA TRP A 270 -21.84 31.93 10.60
C TRP A 270 -21.02 30.63 10.59
N ILE A 271 -20.49 30.18 11.74
CA ILE A 271 -19.89 28.85 11.90
C ILE A 271 -20.92 27.76 11.56
N ARG A 272 -22.17 27.90 12.04
CA ARG A 272 -23.25 26.96 11.73
C ARG A 272 -23.55 26.88 10.23
N ARG A 273 -23.38 27.99 9.49
CA ARG A 273 -23.50 28.01 8.02
C ARG A 273 -22.33 27.34 7.32
N MET A 274 -21.09 27.54 7.79
CA MET A 274 -19.92 26.80 7.29
C MET A 274 -20.07 25.30 7.53
N VAL A 275 -20.43 24.90 8.76
CA VAL A 275 -20.63 23.48 9.14
C VAL A 275 -21.83 22.85 8.42
N SER A 276 -22.90 23.60 8.11
CA SER A 276 -23.98 23.08 7.26
C SER A 276 -23.59 22.97 5.79
N GLN A 277 -22.76 23.90 5.28
CA GLN A 277 -22.22 23.82 3.92
C GLN A 277 -21.28 22.61 3.75
N ASP A 278 -20.42 22.32 4.74
CA ASP A 278 -19.62 21.09 4.75
C ASP A 278 -20.49 19.82 4.90
N LYS A 279 -21.63 19.87 5.61
CA LYS A 279 -22.51 18.69 5.76
C LYS A 279 -23.23 18.29 4.47
N ASP A 280 -23.57 19.24 3.60
CA ASP A 280 -24.11 18.94 2.27
C ASP A 280 -23.01 18.57 1.24
N THR A 281 -21.74 18.75 1.59
CA THR A 281 -20.60 18.22 0.83
C THR A 281 -19.62 17.43 1.71
N VAL A 282 -20.00 16.19 2.06
CA VAL A 282 -19.05 15.19 2.58
C VAL A 282 -17.85 15.13 1.63
N LYS A 283 -16.73 15.68 2.09
CA LYS A 283 -15.55 15.93 1.25
C LYS A 283 -14.78 14.62 1.10
N THR A 284 -15.23 13.79 0.16
CA THR A 284 -14.66 12.48 -0.18
C THR A 284 -13.13 12.52 -0.15
N MET A 285 -12.55 11.98 0.92
CA MET A 285 -11.11 11.97 1.10
C MET A 285 -10.51 10.96 0.13
N HIS A 286 -9.42 11.34 -0.51
CA HIS A 286 -8.77 10.53 -1.54
C HIS A 286 -7.36 10.15 -1.12
N PHE A 287 -7.02 8.89 -1.34
CA PHE A 287 -5.67 8.36 -1.22
C PHE A 287 -5.22 7.86 -2.59
N SER A 288 -3.96 8.09 -2.96
CA SER A 288 -3.44 7.68 -4.26
C SER A 288 -1.98 7.28 -4.21
N ILE A 289 -1.64 6.26 -5.00
CA ILE A 289 -0.30 5.73 -5.15
C ILE A 289 0.12 5.88 -6.60
N LEU A 290 1.29 6.49 -6.84
CA LEU A 290 2.03 6.34 -8.08
C LEU A 290 3.22 5.40 -7.84
N SER A 291 3.36 4.35 -8.65
CA SER A 291 4.57 3.52 -8.69
C SER A 291 5.27 3.65 -10.03
N TRP A 292 6.59 3.87 -10.04
CA TRP A 292 7.34 4.11 -11.28
C TRP A 292 8.83 3.73 -11.16
N ASN A 293 9.27 2.77 -11.98
CA ASN A 293 10.70 2.60 -12.26
C ASN A 293 11.18 3.75 -13.15
N LEU A 294 12.18 4.52 -12.68
CA LEU A 294 12.70 5.70 -13.37
C LEU A 294 13.89 5.41 -14.30
N ASP A 295 14.38 4.16 -14.37
CA ASP A 295 15.52 3.72 -15.19
C ASP A 295 16.74 4.66 -15.02
N GLY A 296 17.07 4.98 -13.77
CA GLY A 296 18.23 5.82 -13.42
C GLY A 296 19.58 5.19 -13.76
N LEU A 297 19.61 3.89 -14.07
CA LEU A 297 20.79 3.21 -14.61
C LEU A 297 21.11 3.65 -16.04
N ASP A 298 20.15 4.19 -16.80
CA ASP A 298 20.41 4.86 -18.07
C ASP A 298 20.78 6.33 -17.88
N ASN A 299 22.08 6.63 -18.02
CA ASN A 299 22.60 7.98 -17.94
C ASN A 299 22.21 8.89 -19.11
N ARG A 300 21.61 8.37 -20.20
CA ARG A 300 21.23 9.18 -21.37
C ARG A 300 20.09 10.14 -21.02
N ASN A 301 20.39 11.44 -21.05
CA ASN A 301 19.42 12.51 -20.80
C ASN A 301 18.76 12.47 -19.40
N ILE A 302 19.37 11.79 -18.42
CA ILE A 302 18.79 11.49 -17.10
C ILE A 302 18.18 12.72 -16.39
N VAL A 303 18.84 13.88 -16.46
CA VAL A 303 18.32 15.14 -15.88
C VAL A 303 17.06 15.64 -16.60
N SER A 304 16.99 15.54 -17.93
CA SER A 304 15.77 15.92 -18.69
C SER A 304 14.64 14.93 -18.47
N ARG A 305 14.97 13.65 -18.31
CA ARG A 305 14.04 12.56 -18.01
C ARG A 305 13.37 12.72 -16.65
N VAL A 306 14.16 12.84 -15.59
CA VAL A 306 13.62 13.01 -14.23
C VAL A 306 12.87 14.34 -14.07
N ASN A 307 13.22 15.40 -14.80
CA ASN A 307 12.41 16.60 -14.84
C ASN A 307 11.01 16.36 -15.40
N ALA A 308 10.88 15.66 -16.53
CA ALA A 308 9.59 15.31 -17.10
C ALA A 308 8.77 14.35 -16.18
N ALA A 309 9.44 13.46 -15.45
CA ALA A 309 8.78 12.67 -14.40
C ALA A 309 8.27 13.56 -13.25
N CYS A 310 9.07 14.52 -12.77
CA CYS A 310 8.63 15.50 -11.78
C CYS A 310 7.49 16.39 -12.28
N ASP A 311 7.44 16.70 -13.58
CA ASP A 311 6.34 17.48 -14.18
C ASP A 311 5.01 16.69 -14.07
N GLU A 312 4.98 15.41 -14.48
CA GLU A 312 3.77 14.58 -14.37
C GLU A 312 3.41 14.25 -12.91
N ILE A 313 4.39 14.13 -11.99
CA ILE A 313 4.15 13.98 -10.55
C ILE A 313 3.47 15.22 -9.95
N LEU A 314 3.94 16.41 -10.31
CA LEU A 314 3.39 17.69 -9.81
C LEU A 314 2.09 18.10 -10.52
N GLU A 315 1.75 17.50 -11.66
CA GLU A 315 0.45 17.63 -12.36
C GLU A 315 -0.64 16.77 -11.69
N LEU A 316 -0.27 15.65 -11.06
CA LEU A 316 -1.19 14.68 -10.44
C LEU A 316 -1.29 14.75 -8.92
N GLU A 317 -0.25 15.27 -8.26
CA GLU A 317 -0.07 15.29 -6.79
C GLU A 317 -0.49 13.98 -6.07
N PRO A 318 0.08 12.80 -6.42
CA PRO A 318 -0.26 11.55 -5.75
C PRO A 318 0.09 11.60 -4.27
N SER A 319 -0.68 10.92 -3.42
CA SER A 319 -0.43 10.90 -1.97
C SER A 319 0.89 10.21 -1.62
N VAL A 320 1.24 9.14 -2.37
CA VAL A 320 2.45 8.34 -2.19
C VAL A 320 3.14 8.09 -3.53
N LEU A 321 4.47 8.24 -3.56
CA LEU A 321 5.32 7.85 -4.70
C LEU A 321 6.19 6.64 -4.31
N LEU A 322 6.06 5.54 -5.04
CA LEU A 322 6.90 4.34 -4.91
C LEU A 322 7.84 4.29 -6.13
N LEU A 323 9.07 4.77 -5.97
CA LEU A 323 10.04 4.90 -7.06
C LEU A 323 11.05 3.75 -7.06
N GLN A 324 11.47 3.31 -8.25
CA GLN A 324 12.52 2.30 -8.45
C GLN A 324 13.62 2.84 -9.39
N GLU A 325 14.83 2.28 -9.31
CA GLU A 325 16.05 2.77 -9.99
C GLU A 325 16.33 4.26 -9.75
N VAL A 326 16.21 4.65 -8.49
CA VAL A 326 16.68 5.94 -7.99
C VAL A 326 18.19 5.86 -7.83
N VAL A 327 18.92 6.83 -8.36
CA VAL A 327 20.39 6.98 -8.33
C VAL A 327 20.73 8.42 -7.90
N PRO A 328 21.92 8.73 -7.37
CA PRO A 328 22.26 10.07 -6.87
C PRO A 328 21.92 11.22 -7.83
N GLU A 329 22.17 11.02 -9.13
CA GLU A 329 21.92 12.01 -10.18
C GLU A 329 20.44 12.32 -10.42
N ASN A 330 19.53 11.34 -10.32
CA ASN A 330 18.08 11.58 -10.45
C ASN A 330 17.45 11.95 -9.09
N PHE A 331 17.95 11.38 -8.00
CA PHE A 331 17.51 11.65 -6.63
C PHE A 331 17.71 13.10 -6.21
N GLU A 332 18.81 13.70 -6.62
CA GLU A 332 19.10 15.11 -6.36
C GLU A 332 18.14 16.06 -7.09
N VAL A 333 17.58 15.67 -8.24
CA VAL A 333 16.50 16.44 -8.89
C VAL A 333 15.15 16.17 -8.24
N LEU A 334 14.85 14.91 -7.88
CA LEU A 334 13.62 14.53 -7.15
C LEU A 334 13.47 15.30 -5.84
N LYS A 335 14.48 15.25 -4.95
CA LYS A 335 14.48 15.99 -3.67
C LYS A 335 14.24 17.49 -3.88
N ARG A 336 14.94 18.10 -4.85
CA ARG A 336 14.85 19.54 -5.13
C ARG A 336 13.50 19.98 -5.68
N ARG A 337 12.88 19.17 -6.54
CA ARG A 337 11.62 19.52 -7.21
C ARG A 337 10.37 19.09 -6.46
N LEU A 338 10.46 18.04 -5.65
CA LEU A 338 9.30 17.47 -4.93
C LEU A 338 9.31 17.85 -3.45
N GLY A 339 10.46 18.21 -2.87
CA GLY A 339 10.64 18.38 -1.42
C GLY A 339 9.77 19.43 -0.73
N GLU A 340 9.19 20.38 -1.48
CA GLU A 340 8.18 21.33 -0.98
C GLU A 340 6.88 20.61 -0.60
N LYS A 341 6.33 19.78 -1.48
CA LYS A 341 5.07 19.05 -1.28
C LYS A 341 5.25 17.66 -0.65
N TYR A 342 6.43 17.08 -0.81
CA TYR A 342 6.73 15.71 -0.41
C TYR A 342 7.83 15.63 0.65
N GLN A 343 7.62 14.76 1.64
CA GLN A 343 8.69 14.22 2.47
C GLN A 343 9.26 12.97 1.78
N VAL A 344 10.58 12.88 1.70
CA VAL A 344 11.30 11.66 1.30
C VAL A 344 11.60 10.83 2.54
N LEU A 345 11.54 9.50 2.43
CA LEU A 345 11.94 8.57 3.49
C LEU A 345 13.36 8.05 3.23
N GLU A 346 14.13 7.77 4.27
CA GLU A 346 15.57 7.48 4.16
C GLU A 346 15.84 6.00 3.80
N ASN A 347 16.66 5.74 2.77
CA ASN A 347 17.03 4.39 2.33
C ASN A 347 18.47 3.99 2.74
N ASN A 348 19.02 4.63 3.79
CA ASN A 348 20.36 4.33 4.34
C ASN A 348 21.53 4.38 3.32
N ASP A 349 21.31 4.94 2.12
CA ASP A 349 22.21 5.10 0.97
C ASP A 349 23.19 3.92 0.71
N ARG A 350 22.75 2.68 0.95
CA ARG A 350 23.59 1.48 0.92
C ARG A 350 24.12 1.10 -0.47
N TYR A 351 23.41 1.48 -1.52
CA TYR A 351 23.63 1.01 -2.89
C TYR A 351 23.49 2.16 -3.90
N TYR A 352 24.30 2.12 -4.97
CA TYR A 352 24.31 3.17 -6.00
C TYR A 352 22.95 3.38 -6.68
N TYR A 353 22.15 2.30 -6.83
CA TYR A 353 20.74 2.41 -7.18
C TYR A 353 19.89 1.76 -6.09
N HIS A 354 18.73 2.36 -5.84
CA HIS A 354 17.82 1.95 -4.77
C HIS A 354 16.36 2.23 -5.12
N THR A 355 15.46 1.82 -4.23
CA THR A 355 14.04 2.22 -4.21
C THR A 355 13.89 3.54 -3.44
N SER A 356 12.81 4.28 -3.62
CA SER A 356 12.51 5.44 -2.77
C SER A 356 11.03 5.57 -2.50
N ILE A 357 10.67 6.02 -1.30
CA ILE A 357 9.30 6.37 -0.92
C ILE A 357 9.26 7.86 -0.64
N PHE A 358 8.32 8.54 -1.28
CA PHE A 358 7.93 9.91 -0.97
C PHE A 358 6.47 9.92 -0.53
N ILE A 359 6.14 10.70 0.50
CA ILE A 359 4.76 10.90 0.99
C ILE A 359 4.38 12.38 0.97
N HIS A 360 3.13 12.68 0.65
CA HIS A 360 2.64 14.05 0.58
C HIS A 360 2.44 14.66 1.97
N ARG A 361 2.95 15.87 2.20
CA ARG A 361 3.11 16.47 3.54
C ARG A 361 1.82 16.87 4.26
N THR A 362 0.69 16.94 3.56
CA THR A 362 -0.54 17.55 4.11
C THR A 362 -1.51 16.57 4.77
N ASN A 363 -1.38 15.28 4.49
CA ASN A 363 -2.36 14.26 4.87
C ASN A 363 -1.75 12.89 5.21
N LEU A 364 -0.42 12.80 5.31
CA LEU A 364 0.32 11.60 5.68
C LEU A 364 1.43 11.93 6.67
N GLU A 365 1.50 11.16 7.76
CA GLU A 365 2.64 11.12 8.68
C GLU A 365 3.32 9.75 8.61
N CYS A 366 4.66 9.70 8.61
CA CYS A 366 5.41 8.45 8.67
C CYS A 366 5.79 8.14 10.10
N THR A 367 5.23 7.08 10.68
CA THR A 367 5.52 6.67 12.06
C THR A 367 6.84 5.88 12.15
N GLU A 368 7.11 5.01 11.18
CA GLU A 368 8.33 4.19 11.13
C GLU A 368 8.64 3.74 9.68
N HIS A 369 9.92 3.58 9.32
CA HIS A 369 10.30 2.98 8.04
C HIS A 369 11.57 2.13 8.14
N HIS A 370 11.67 1.12 7.28
CA HIS A 370 12.69 0.07 7.32
C HIS A 370 13.13 -0.36 5.91
N VAL A 371 14.38 -0.80 5.80
CA VAL A 371 14.96 -1.37 4.57
C VAL A 371 15.45 -2.79 4.88
N VAL A 372 14.81 -3.78 4.26
CA VAL A 372 15.07 -5.20 4.48
C VAL A 372 15.57 -5.84 3.18
N ASP A 373 16.88 -6.12 3.13
CA ASP A 373 17.54 -6.66 1.94
C ASP A 373 17.20 -8.15 1.74
N PHE A 374 16.85 -8.55 0.51
CA PHE A 374 16.51 -9.94 0.21
C PHE A 374 17.77 -10.81 0.18
N ALA A 375 17.88 -11.75 1.12
CA ALA A 375 19.08 -12.58 1.33
C ALA A 375 19.55 -13.43 0.13
N ARG A 376 18.76 -13.52 -0.95
CA ARG A 376 19.05 -14.26 -2.18
C ARG A 376 19.21 -13.38 -3.43
N THR A 377 19.21 -12.06 -3.29
CA THR A 377 19.42 -11.16 -4.43
C THR A 377 20.86 -11.24 -4.96
N SER A 378 20.99 -11.16 -6.28
CA SER A 378 22.23 -10.89 -7.01
C SER A 378 22.33 -9.43 -7.47
N MET A 379 21.31 -8.62 -7.17
CA MET A 379 21.08 -7.28 -7.72
C MET A 379 20.72 -6.25 -6.62
N ASN A 380 21.11 -6.47 -5.37
CA ASN A 380 20.88 -5.55 -4.24
C ASN A 380 19.39 -5.20 -3.99
N ARG A 381 18.47 -6.13 -4.23
CA ARG A 381 17.02 -5.89 -4.08
C ARG A 381 16.56 -6.01 -2.63
N ASN A 382 15.62 -5.16 -2.25
CA ASN A 382 15.11 -5.05 -0.88
C ASN A 382 13.60 -4.74 -0.85
N MET A 383 13.01 -4.90 0.33
CA MET A 383 11.73 -4.31 0.71
C MET A 383 12.02 -2.99 1.43
N PHE A 384 11.57 -1.88 0.86
CA PHE A 384 11.49 -0.61 1.57
C PHE A 384 10.07 -0.51 2.14
N ILE A 385 9.96 -0.66 3.46
CA ILE A 385 8.70 -0.71 4.20
C ILE A 385 8.51 0.63 4.90
N ALA A 386 7.33 1.21 4.84
CA ALA A 386 6.97 2.41 5.61
C ALA A 386 5.59 2.23 6.25
N LEU A 387 5.49 2.57 7.53
CA LEU A 387 4.25 2.63 8.28
C LEU A 387 3.83 4.10 8.32
N ILE A 388 2.63 4.38 7.83
CA ILE A 388 2.12 5.74 7.68
C ILE A 388 0.69 5.84 8.18
N GLU A 389 0.36 6.98 8.78
CA GLU A 389 -1.00 7.33 9.17
C GLU A 389 -1.61 8.25 8.12
N PHE A 390 -2.82 7.93 7.68
CA PHE A 390 -3.60 8.73 6.73
C PHE A 390 -4.84 9.30 7.41
N ASP A 391 -4.99 10.63 7.32
CA ASP A 391 -6.18 11.36 7.79
C ASP A 391 -6.51 11.12 9.29
N GLY A 392 -5.48 10.91 10.12
CA GLY A 392 -5.54 10.84 11.58
C GLY A 392 -6.12 9.55 12.20
N ASP A 393 -6.62 8.60 11.38
CA ASP A 393 -7.20 7.35 11.87
C ASP A 393 -6.78 6.09 11.09
N VAL A 394 -6.34 6.22 9.84
CA VAL A 394 -6.10 5.05 8.98
C VAL A 394 -4.64 4.65 8.95
N GLN A 395 -4.31 3.54 9.62
CA GLN A 395 -2.97 2.94 9.59
C GLN A 395 -2.73 2.19 8.27
N LEU A 396 -1.67 2.56 7.55
CA LEU A 396 -1.25 1.94 6.29
C LEU A 396 0.18 1.39 6.41
N CYS A 397 0.43 0.25 5.77
CA CYS A 397 1.77 -0.26 5.53
C CYS A 397 2.08 -0.22 4.03
N LEU A 398 3.00 0.65 3.64
CA LEU A 398 3.58 0.67 2.31
C LEU A 398 4.75 -0.32 2.23
N VAL A 399 4.84 -1.04 1.12
CA VAL A 399 6.03 -1.81 0.74
C VAL A 399 6.39 -1.45 -0.70
N ASN A 400 7.48 -0.72 -0.90
CA ASN A 400 8.10 -0.52 -2.21
C ASN A 400 9.16 -1.60 -2.43
N SER A 401 9.16 -2.27 -3.59
CA SER A 401 10.26 -3.14 -3.98
C SER A 401 10.49 -3.15 -5.49
N HIS A 402 11.73 -3.40 -5.90
CA HIS A 402 12.08 -3.75 -7.27
C HIS A 402 12.61 -5.19 -7.29
N LEU A 403 11.78 -6.16 -7.68
CA LEU A 403 12.13 -7.58 -7.59
C LEU A 403 13.19 -8.00 -8.64
N GLU A 404 13.84 -9.13 -8.40
CA GLU A 404 14.98 -9.62 -9.19
C GLU A 404 14.67 -9.63 -10.69
N SER A 405 15.45 -8.88 -11.48
CA SER A 405 15.07 -8.58 -12.85
C SER A 405 15.37 -9.72 -13.84
N GLY A 406 14.61 -9.76 -14.93
CA GLY A 406 14.89 -10.62 -16.08
C GLY A 406 14.36 -12.07 -15.98
N ARG A 407 14.35 -12.75 -17.13
CA ARG A 407 13.58 -14.00 -17.31
C ARG A 407 14.16 -15.25 -16.61
N LYS A 408 15.46 -15.28 -16.34
CA LYS A 408 16.11 -16.43 -15.69
C LYS A 408 15.84 -16.45 -14.19
N GLU A 409 15.78 -15.28 -13.55
CA GLU A 409 15.70 -15.15 -12.09
C GLU A 409 14.28 -15.30 -11.52
N SER A 410 13.37 -15.89 -12.30
CA SER A 410 11.99 -16.22 -11.90
C SER A 410 11.90 -16.96 -10.56
N ARG A 411 12.91 -17.77 -10.21
CA ARG A 411 12.97 -18.47 -8.91
C ARG A 411 13.32 -17.54 -7.76
N ILE A 412 14.21 -16.56 -7.98
CA ILE A 412 14.61 -15.58 -6.95
C ILE A 412 13.48 -14.58 -6.74
N ARG A 413 12.95 -14.01 -7.83
CA ARG A 413 11.77 -13.13 -7.84
C ARG A 413 10.56 -13.73 -7.11
N LYS A 414 10.33 -15.04 -7.22
CA LYS A 414 9.27 -15.73 -6.47
C LYS A 414 9.59 -15.92 -4.99
N SER A 415 10.83 -16.22 -4.60
CA SER A 415 11.25 -16.20 -3.18
C SER A 415 10.97 -14.83 -2.55
N GLN A 416 11.38 -13.75 -3.24
CA GLN A 416 11.17 -12.38 -2.79
C GLN A 416 9.67 -12.02 -2.67
N LEU A 417 8.85 -12.47 -3.63
CA LEU A 417 7.39 -12.31 -3.57
C LEU A 417 6.75 -13.14 -2.43
N GLU A 418 7.23 -14.35 -2.16
CA GLU A 418 6.82 -15.17 -1.01
C GLU A 418 7.19 -14.53 0.34
N GLU A 419 8.34 -13.85 0.41
CA GLU A 419 8.78 -13.05 1.56
C GLU A 419 7.85 -11.84 1.78
N ILE A 420 7.45 -11.13 0.72
CA ILE A 420 6.45 -10.04 0.78
C ILE A 420 5.06 -10.55 1.17
N TRP A 421 4.59 -11.66 0.59
CA TRP A 421 3.31 -12.28 1.00
C TRP A 421 3.33 -12.69 2.47
N SER A 422 4.48 -13.13 2.99
CA SER A 422 4.64 -13.44 4.41
C SER A 422 4.53 -12.20 5.29
N LEU A 423 5.08 -11.06 4.85
CA LEU A 423 4.88 -9.75 5.52
C LEU A 423 3.41 -9.36 5.51
N MET A 424 2.75 -9.32 4.34
CA MET A 424 1.34 -8.89 4.22
C MET A 424 0.40 -9.79 5.05
N ALA A 425 0.69 -11.09 5.14
CA ALA A 425 -0.09 -12.03 5.96
C ALA A 425 0.18 -11.89 7.47
N ALA A 426 1.35 -11.39 7.87
CA ALA A 426 1.71 -11.13 9.27
C ALA A 426 1.28 -9.73 9.76
N SER A 427 1.04 -8.78 8.86
CA SER A 427 0.49 -7.47 9.21
C SER A 427 -0.88 -7.59 9.91
N PRO A 428 -1.18 -6.74 10.90
CA PRO A 428 -2.48 -6.69 11.57
C PRO A 428 -3.68 -6.55 10.61
N ASP A 429 -4.88 -6.92 11.07
CA ASP A 429 -6.10 -6.93 10.25
C ASP A 429 -6.83 -5.57 10.19
N ASP A 430 -6.50 -4.65 11.08
CA ASP A 430 -6.89 -3.23 11.07
C ASP A 430 -6.01 -2.37 10.14
N VAL A 431 -4.80 -2.84 9.80
CA VAL A 431 -3.87 -2.15 8.87
C VAL A 431 -4.16 -2.55 7.41
N THR A 432 -4.27 -1.55 6.52
CA THR A 432 -4.26 -1.79 5.06
C THR A 432 -2.82 -1.83 4.56
N VAL A 433 -2.44 -2.89 3.83
CA VAL A 433 -1.07 -3.08 3.33
C VAL A 433 -1.03 -2.95 1.81
N PHE A 434 -0.24 -2.00 1.30
CA PHE A 434 0.00 -1.81 -0.13
C PHE A 434 1.42 -2.25 -0.50
N PHE A 435 1.56 -3.34 -1.25
CA PHE A 435 2.82 -3.70 -1.89
C PHE A 435 2.83 -3.21 -3.34
N GLY A 436 3.76 -2.32 -3.69
CA GLY A 436 3.91 -1.81 -5.05
C GLY A 436 5.36 -1.76 -5.54
N GLY A 437 5.52 -1.66 -6.86
CA GLY A 437 6.81 -1.48 -7.52
C GLY A 437 6.94 -2.20 -8.84
N ASP A 438 8.13 -2.14 -9.44
CA ASP A 438 8.53 -3.04 -10.51
C ASP A 438 8.71 -4.46 -9.94
N THR A 439 7.66 -5.27 -10.11
CA THR A 439 7.67 -6.65 -9.66
C THR A 439 8.43 -7.59 -10.59
N ASN A 440 8.83 -7.14 -11.80
CA ASN A 440 9.38 -7.95 -12.89
C ASN A 440 8.55 -9.21 -13.26
N LEU A 441 7.28 -9.31 -12.80
CA LEU A 441 6.39 -10.46 -13.00
C LEU A 441 5.77 -10.43 -14.40
N GLY A 442 6.40 -11.14 -15.34
CA GLY A 442 5.91 -11.27 -16.71
C GLY A 442 4.56 -12.00 -16.82
N PHE A 443 3.90 -11.88 -17.97
CA PHE A 443 2.62 -12.54 -18.23
C PHE A 443 2.70 -14.07 -18.02
N GLY A 444 1.79 -14.62 -17.23
CA GLY A 444 1.74 -16.04 -16.86
C GLY A 444 2.76 -16.48 -15.80
N GLU A 445 3.56 -15.57 -15.26
CA GLU A 445 4.49 -15.88 -14.17
C GLU A 445 3.80 -15.94 -12.80
N LEU A 446 2.95 -14.94 -12.53
CA LEU A 446 2.03 -14.92 -11.40
C LEU A 446 0.87 -15.87 -11.70
N LYS A 447 0.64 -16.85 -10.82
CA LYS A 447 -0.42 -17.87 -10.96
C LYS A 447 -1.52 -17.78 -9.90
N THR A 448 -1.15 -17.32 -8.72
CA THR A 448 -1.97 -17.29 -7.51
C THR A 448 -1.53 -16.12 -6.65
N VAL A 449 -2.50 -15.39 -6.11
CA VAL A 449 -2.32 -14.32 -5.12
C VAL A 449 -2.94 -14.84 -3.80
N PRO A 450 -2.46 -14.44 -2.60
CA PRO A 450 -3.09 -14.83 -1.34
C PRO A 450 -4.59 -14.44 -1.29
N ALA A 451 -5.42 -15.25 -0.63
CA ALA A 451 -6.88 -15.09 -0.69
C ALA A 451 -7.44 -13.79 -0.07
N ASN A 452 -6.62 -13.07 0.69
CA ASN A 452 -6.90 -11.77 1.30
C ASN A 452 -6.12 -10.61 0.65
N VAL A 453 -5.55 -10.84 -0.54
CA VAL A 453 -4.77 -9.86 -1.30
C VAL A 453 -5.33 -9.76 -2.72
N THR A 454 -5.53 -8.54 -3.21
CA THR A 454 -5.97 -8.26 -4.59
C THR A 454 -4.91 -7.47 -5.36
N ASP A 455 -5.08 -7.32 -6.67
CA ASP A 455 -4.23 -6.53 -7.58
C ASP A 455 -5.04 -5.31 -8.01
N LEU A 456 -4.61 -4.09 -7.68
CA LEU A 456 -5.40 -2.86 -7.89
C LEU A 456 -5.74 -2.62 -9.37
N PHE A 457 -4.92 -3.14 -10.29
CA PHE A 457 -5.25 -3.13 -11.72
C PHE A 457 -6.51 -3.94 -12.01
N GLN A 458 -6.69 -5.08 -11.35
CA GLN A 458 -7.85 -5.95 -11.50
C GLN A 458 -9.09 -5.37 -10.81
N ASP A 459 -8.91 -4.79 -9.62
CA ASP A 459 -9.97 -4.15 -8.84
C ASP A 459 -10.56 -2.93 -9.58
N CYS A 460 -9.73 -2.14 -10.25
CA CYS A 460 -10.15 -1.07 -11.18
C CYS A 460 -10.67 -1.58 -12.54
N GLY A 461 -11.03 -2.87 -12.66
CA GLY A 461 -11.67 -3.42 -13.85
C GLY A 461 -10.75 -3.85 -14.99
N SER A 462 -9.43 -3.93 -14.76
CA SER A 462 -8.39 -4.30 -15.75
C SER A 462 -8.32 -3.37 -17.00
N PRO A 463 -8.15 -2.05 -16.83
CA PRO A 463 -8.15 -1.08 -17.94
C PRO A 463 -7.10 -1.41 -19.02
N VAL A 464 -7.58 -1.61 -20.25
CA VAL A 464 -6.77 -2.18 -21.36
C VAL A 464 -5.59 -1.28 -21.74
N ASP A 465 -5.77 0.03 -21.71
CA ASP A 465 -4.77 1.05 -22.06
C ASP A 465 -3.73 1.31 -20.94
N ALA A 466 -3.98 0.75 -19.75
CA ALA A 466 -3.07 0.74 -18.60
C ALA A 466 -2.52 -0.66 -18.26
N CYS A 467 -2.79 -1.67 -19.09
CA CYS A 467 -2.36 -3.06 -18.89
C CYS A 467 -0.84 -3.27 -19.13
N LEU A 468 -0.23 -2.52 -20.04
CA LEU A 468 1.17 -2.66 -20.42
C LEU A 468 2.02 -1.53 -19.83
N THR A 469 2.78 -1.85 -18.78
CA THR A 469 3.66 -0.91 -18.09
C THR A 469 5.04 -0.83 -18.73
N TRP A 470 5.45 -1.91 -19.42
CA TRP A 470 6.71 -1.99 -20.17
C TRP A 470 6.44 -2.46 -21.60
N ASP A 471 6.33 -1.52 -22.55
CA ASP A 471 6.01 -1.81 -23.96
C ASP A 471 7.06 -1.24 -24.93
N PRO A 472 8.06 -2.05 -25.36
CA PRO A 472 9.02 -1.67 -26.40
C PRO A 472 8.43 -1.40 -27.80
N ALA A 473 7.13 -1.56 -28.02
CA ALA A 473 6.46 -1.16 -29.25
C ALA A 473 6.14 0.34 -29.28
N THR A 474 5.75 0.92 -28.14
CA THR A 474 5.39 2.33 -27.94
C THR A 474 6.50 3.14 -27.26
N ASN A 475 7.27 2.52 -26.36
CA ASN A 475 8.45 3.12 -25.76
C ASN A 475 9.72 2.71 -26.51
N ALA A 476 10.57 3.69 -26.86
CA ALA A 476 11.78 3.49 -27.66
C ALA A 476 13.09 3.68 -26.87
N ASN A 477 13.01 3.90 -25.54
CA ASN A 477 14.20 4.18 -24.72
C ASN A 477 15.23 3.04 -24.78
N LEU A 478 14.79 1.77 -24.75
CA LEU A 478 15.64 0.59 -24.94
C LEU A 478 15.44 -0.07 -26.30
N ASN A 479 16.53 -0.52 -26.92
CA ASN A 479 16.52 -1.24 -28.20
C ASN A 479 16.15 -2.73 -28.01
N ILE A 480 14.89 -2.97 -27.65
CA ILE A 480 14.32 -4.30 -27.39
C ILE A 480 13.30 -4.68 -28.49
N PRO A 481 13.19 -5.95 -28.91
CA PRO A 481 12.16 -6.37 -29.85
C PRO A 481 10.74 -6.04 -29.36
N LYS A 482 9.98 -5.27 -30.17
CA LYS A 482 8.62 -4.77 -29.91
C LYS A 482 7.58 -5.80 -29.39
N ARG A 483 7.85 -7.10 -29.53
CA ARG A 483 7.01 -8.20 -29.03
C ARG A 483 7.20 -8.52 -27.54
N CYS A 484 8.19 -7.95 -26.87
CA CYS A 484 8.59 -8.33 -25.51
C CYS A 484 7.76 -7.66 -24.38
N ARG A 485 6.58 -7.13 -24.70
CA ARG A 485 5.72 -6.29 -23.86
C ARG A 485 5.27 -6.99 -22.56
N GLN A 486 5.30 -6.31 -21.42
CA GLN A 486 4.97 -6.86 -20.09
C GLN A 486 4.14 -5.91 -19.22
N ARG A 487 3.55 -6.50 -18.18
CA ARG A 487 2.99 -5.82 -17.01
C ARG A 487 3.86 -6.11 -15.79
N PHE A 488 5.00 -5.41 -15.71
CA PHE A 488 5.98 -5.60 -14.65
C PHE A 488 5.61 -4.83 -13.39
N ASP A 489 5.14 -3.60 -13.54
CA ASP A 489 4.79 -2.70 -12.46
C ASP A 489 3.38 -3.04 -11.95
N ARG A 490 3.25 -3.23 -10.63
CA ARG A 490 1.99 -3.65 -9.99
C ARG A 490 1.82 -2.99 -8.63
N ILE A 491 0.58 -2.91 -8.16
CA ILE A 491 0.25 -2.62 -6.77
C ILE A 491 -0.75 -3.67 -6.32
N PHE A 492 -0.41 -4.40 -5.26
CA PHE A 492 -1.26 -5.35 -4.57
C PHE A 492 -1.68 -4.80 -3.22
N VAL A 493 -2.90 -5.11 -2.77
CA VAL A 493 -3.44 -4.63 -1.50
C VAL A 493 -3.95 -5.77 -0.63
N LYS A 494 -3.56 -5.81 0.65
CA LYS A 494 -4.35 -6.44 1.72
C LYS A 494 -5.23 -5.33 2.30
N ALA A 495 -6.54 -5.40 2.09
CA ALA A 495 -7.46 -4.50 2.76
C ALA A 495 -7.54 -4.83 4.27
N SER A 496 -7.68 -3.79 5.08
CA SER A 496 -8.08 -3.92 6.50
C SER A 496 -9.51 -4.44 6.66
N LYS A 497 -9.91 -4.72 7.89
CA LYS A 497 -11.25 -5.19 8.29
C LYS A 497 -11.80 -4.27 9.41
N PRO A 498 -12.73 -3.35 9.11
CA PRO A 498 -13.35 -3.09 7.81
C PRO A 498 -12.37 -2.49 6.79
N ALA A 499 -12.67 -2.65 5.50
CA ALA A 499 -11.91 -2.03 4.43
C ALA A 499 -12.09 -0.50 4.47
N ARG A 500 -11.00 0.25 4.44
CA ARG A 500 -11.01 1.73 4.53
C ARG A 500 -10.90 2.43 3.17
N PHE A 501 -10.75 1.70 2.07
CA PHE A 501 -10.57 2.25 0.71
C PHE A 501 -11.34 1.50 -0.36
N LYS A 502 -11.75 2.25 -1.39
CA LYS A 502 -12.36 1.76 -2.62
C LYS A 502 -11.57 2.30 -3.83
N PRO A 503 -10.96 1.45 -4.67
CA PRO A 503 -10.32 1.90 -5.91
C PRO A 503 -11.34 2.53 -6.87
N ILE A 504 -10.97 3.66 -7.50
CA ILE A 504 -11.83 4.41 -8.43
C ILE A 504 -11.16 4.75 -9.76
N GLU A 505 -9.82 4.75 -9.83
CA GLU A 505 -9.06 5.03 -11.04
C GLU A 505 -7.77 4.20 -11.07
N PHE A 506 -7.37 3.72 -12.25
CA PHE A 506 -6.05 3.16 -12.51
C PHE A 506 -5.60 3.58 -13.91
N SER A 507 -4.49 4.30 -14.01
CA SER A 507 -4.02 4.95 -15.25
C SER A 507 -2.48 4.92 -15.38
N LEU A 508 -1.95 5.27 -16.56
CA LEU A 508 -0.50 5.27 -16.83
C LEU A 508 0.05 6.68 -17.07
N VAL A 509 1.21 6.95 -16.46
CA VAL A 509 2.00 8.18 -16.60
C VAL A 509 3.29 7.93 -17.40
N GLY A 510 3.98 8.99 -17.81
CA GLY A 510 5.23 8.92 -18.58
C GLY A 510 5.03 8.65 -20.07
N LYS A 511 3.80 8.76 -20.57
CA LYS A 511 3.42 8.52 -21.98
C LYS A 511 3.71 9.74 -22.88
N LYS A 512 4.13 10.87 -22.30
CA LYS A 512 4.50 12.10 -23.03
C LYS A 512 5.97 12.01 -23.51
N LEU A 513 6.23 12.17 -24.82
CA LEU A 513 7.59 12.19 -25.36
C LEU A 513 8.30 13.52 -25.07
N ILE A 514 9.50 13.46 -24.50
CA ILE A 514 10.32 14.63 -24.18
C ILE A 514 10.92 15.19 -25.48
N ARG A 515 10.42 16.35 -25.93
CA ARG A 515 10.74 16.91 -27.26
C ARG A 515 12.22 17.24 -27.48
N SER A 516 12.96 17.59 -26.42
CA SER A 516 14.38 17.97 -26.48
C SER A 516 15.32 16.77 -26.64
N SER A 517 14.95 15.60 -26.11
CA SER A 517 15.78 14.39 -26.05
C SER A 517 15.22 13.21 -26.86
N LEU A 518 13.99 13.33 -27.37
CA LEU A 518 13.26 12.32 -28.16
C LEU A 518 13.15 10.96 -27.47
N CYS A 519 12.98 10.98 -26.14
CA CYS A 519 12.77 9.80 -25.30
C CYS A 519 11.61 10.02 -24.31
N HIS A 520 11.15 8.95 -23.66
CA HIS A 520 10.22 9.02 -22.52
C HIS A 520 11.00 9.22 -21.21
N PRO A 521 10.35 9.64 -20.10
CA PRO A 521 11.01 9.82 -18.80
C PRO A 521 11.69 8.56 -18.26
N SER A 522 11.17 7.38 -18.62
CA SER A 522 11.71 6.04 -18.34
C SER A 522 11.35 5.11 -19.50
N ASP A 523 11.96 3.92 -19.59
CA ASP A 523 11.47 2.85 -20.46
C ASP A 523 10.21 2.16 -19.89
N HIS A 524 9.98 2.27 -18.58
CA HIS A 524 8.71 1.97 -17.89
C HIS A 524 7.73 3.16 -17.94
N TYR A 525 6.45 2.86 -18.09
CA TYR A 525 5.34 3.76 -17.76
C TYR A 525 4.95 3.58 -16.29
N GLY A 526 4.83 4.67 -15.54
CA GLY A 526 4.40 4.62 -14.15
C GLY A 526 2.91 4.30 -14.03
N ILE A 527 2.51 3.58 -12.98
CA ILE A 527 1.11 3.24 -12.68
C ILE A 527 0.57 4.14 -11.56
N TYR A 528 -0.44 4.93 -11.88
CA TYR A 528 -1.20 5.73 -10.91
C TYR A 528 -2.49 4.99 -10.54
N CYS A 529 -2.79 4.90 -9.25
CA CYS A 529 -4.07 4.39 -8.75
C CYS A 529 -4.66 5.37 -7.73
N LYS A 530 -5.93 5.74 -7.93
CA LYS A 530 -6.69 6.60 -7.03
C LYS A 530 -7.76 5.80 -6.31
N MET A 531 -7.91 6.07 -5.02
CA MET A 531 -8.86 5.42 -4.12
C MET A 531 -9.64 6.46 -3.31
N GLU A 532 -10.90 6.16 -3.06
CA GLU A 532 -11.82 6.89 -2.20
C GLU A 532 -11.75 6.29 -0.78
N LYS A 533 -11.60 7.13 0.25
CA LYS A 533 -11.69 6.71 1.66
C LYS A 533 -13.15 6.32 1.94
N ILE A 534 -13.34 5.12 2.47
CA ILE A 534 -14.66 4.67 2.94
C ILE A 534 -14.85 5.30 4.32
N GLU A 535 -15.75 6.28 4.44
CA GLU A 535 -16.12 6.79 5.76
C GLU A 535 -16.95 5.74 6.51
N ASN A 536 -16.57 5.47 7.76
CA ASN A 536 -17.38 4.65 8.66
C ASN A 536 -18.53 5.53 9.15
N ILE A 537 -19.61 5.61 8.38
CA ILE A 537 -20.90 6.08 8.89
C ILE A 537 -21.35 5.03 9.93
N GLU A 538 -21.11 5.30 11.20
CA GLU A 538 -21.79 4.56 12.26
C GLU A 538 -23.30 4.73 12.04
N PRO A 539 -24.09 3.63 12.04
CA PRO A 539 -25.52 3.75 11.88
C PRO A 539 -26.05 4.56 13.05
N VAL A 540 -26.60 5.75 12.78
CA VAL A 540 -27.23 6.59 13.81
C VAL A 540 -28.30 5.75 14.48
N ASP A 541 -28.05 5.40 15.74
CA ASP A 541 -28.86 4.45 16.48
C ASP A 541 -30.15 5.14 16.92
N ASN A 542 -31.14 5.16 16.02
CA ASN A 542 -32.44 5.82 16.16
C ASN A 542 -33.37 5.10 17.18
N ASN A 543 -32.79 4.65 18.29
CA ASN A 543 -33.42 3.92 19.39
C ASN A 543 -33.55 4.76 20.68
N GLU A 544 -33.34 6.08 20.61
CA GLU A 544 -33.64 7.04 21.70
C GLU A 544 -35.00 7.78 21.53
N GLU A 545 -35.95 7.22 20.77
CA GLU A 545 -37.38 7.63 20.84
C GLU A 545 -38.32 6.41 21.00
N LYS A 546 -38.62 6.04 22.26
CA LYS A 546 -39.83 5.30 22.67
C LYS A 546 -40.08 5.26 24.18
#